data_AF-Q13T92-F1
#
_entry.id   AF-Q13T92-F1
#
_cell.length_a   1.000
_cell.length_b   1.000
_cell.length_c   1.000
_cell.angle_alpha   90.00
_cell.angle_beta   90.00
_cell.angle_gamma   90.00
#
_symmetry.space_group_name_H-M   'P 1'
#
loop_
_entity.id
_entity.type
_entity.pdbx_description
1 polymer ?
#
loop_
_entity_poly.entity_id
_entity_poly.type
_entity_poly.pdbx_seq_one_letter_code
_entity_poly.pdbx_strand_id
1 'polypeptide(L)'
;MRYDGLGDIAVFGATQTEQGPDAYGMDFAQLMGRGYALAGTAKWVVVGGQTVWLAGLSDTAGQAYGLLFVFRDARGYVWHVFTATGHILANTGGPADPGFYTRANALATAFVKAAFAG
;
A
#
# COMPACT_ATOMS: atom_id res chain seq x y z
N MET A 1 -1.99 -13.47 -12.25
CA MET A 1 -0.85 -12.52 -12.24
C MET A 1 0.09 -13.00 -11.14
N ARG A 2 1.28 -13.52 -11.50
CA ARG A 2 2.21 -14.12 -10.53
C ARG A 2 3.11 -13.01 -9.99
N TYR A 3 3.03 -12.73 -8.70
CA TYR A 3 3.86 -11.75 -8.03
C TYR A 3 5.13 -12.46 -7.54
N ASP A 4 6.17 -12.48 -8.37
CA ASP A 4 7.48 -13.02 -8.00
C ASP A 4 8.24 -11.93 -7.21
N GLY A 5 7.99 -11.88 -5.91
CA GLY A 5 8.76 -11.10 -4.95
C GLY A 5 9.60 -12.03 -4.08
N LEU A 6 10.86 -11.68 -3.85
CA LEU A 6 11.80 -12.41 -2.97
C LEU A 6 11.35 -12.24 -1.50
N GLY A 7 10.31 -12.98 -1.08
CA GLY A 7 9.77 -12.87 0.28
C GLY A 7 8.85 -11.66 0.50
N ASP A 8 8.32 -11.06 -0.56
CA ASP A 8 7.34 -9.98 -0.47
C ASP A 8 5.94 -10.53 -0.22
N ILE A 9 5.13 -9.79 0.56
CA ILE A 9 3.72 -10.08 0.81
C ILE A 9 2.84 -9.00 0.19
N ALA A 10 1.65 -9.39 -0.26
CA ALA A 10 0.63 -8.46 -0.73
C ALA A 10 -0.72 -8.80 -0.08
N VAL A 11 -1.37 -7.80 0.49
CA VAL A 11 -2.71 -7.86 1.08
C VAL A 11 -3.57 -6.82 0.39
N PHE A 12 -4.75 -7.21 -0.05
CA PHE A 12 -5.69 -6.30 -0.70
C PHE A 12 -7.11 -6.61 -0.29
N GLY A 13 -7.96 -5.59 -0.33
CA GLY A 13 -9.36 -5.74 0.02
C GLY A 13 -10.14 -4.48 -0.29
N ALA A 14 -11.45 -4.61 -0.18
CA ALA A 14 -12.39 -3.52 -0.35
C ALA A 14 -13.41 -3.54 0.79
N THR A 15 -13.75 -2.38 1.30
CA THR A 15 -14.76 -2.23 2.35
C THR A 15 -15.71 -1.11 1.97
N GLN A 16 -17.01 -1.35 2.11
CA GLN A 16 -17.99 -0.30 1.97
C GLN A 16 -18.03 0.49 3.28
N THR A 17 -17.59 1.74 3.23
CA THR A 17 -17.46 2.63 4.39
C THR A 17 -17.66 4.07 3.94
N GLU A 18 -18.03 4.96 4.86
CA GLU A 18 -18.09 6.41 4.63
C GLU A 18 -16.73 7.09 4.82
N GLN A 19 -15.76 6.40 5.42
CA GLN A 19 -14.41 6.95 5.66
C GLN A 19 -13.70 7.34 4.37
N GLY A 20 -13.03 8.50 4.38
CA GLY A 20 -12.11 8.87 3.30
C GLY A 20 -10.95 7.87 3.16
N PRO A 21 -10.31 7.75 1.98
CA PRO A 21 -9.16 6.87 1.79
C PRO A 21 -8.00 7.14 2.76
N ASP A 22 -7.78 8.40 3.12
CA ASP A 22 -6.79 8.83 4.09
C ASP A 22 -7.13 8.36 5.52
N ALA A 23 -8.36 8.59 5.97
CA ALA A 23 -8.82 8.12 7.28
C ALA A 23 -8.77 6.59 7.38
N TYR A 24 -9.28 5.88 6.36
CA TYR A 24 -9.20 4.43 6.30
C TYR A 24 -7.75 3.94 6.31
N GLY A 25 -6.86 4.57 5.53
CA GLY A 25 -5.46 4.17 5.46
C GLY A 25 -4.70 4.37 6.76
N MET A 26 -5.02 5.44 7.50
CA MET A 26 -4.47 5.67 8.84
C MET A 26 -4.97 4.62 9.84
N ASP A 27 -6.27 4.31 9.83
CA ASP A 27 -6.84 3.26 10.67
C ASP A 27 -6.25 1.89 10.34
N PHE A 28 -6.09 1.57 9.05
CA PHE A 28 -5.43 0.34 8.59
C PHE A 28 -4.01 0.24 9.13
N ALA A 29 -3.22 1.31 9.03
CA ALA A 29 -1.86 1.37 9.58
C ALA A 29 -1.84 1.15 11.11
N GLN A 30 -2.79 1.75 11.84
CA GLN A 30 -2.92 1.57 13.28
C GLN A 30 -3.40 0.17 13.68
N LEU A 31 -4.26 -0.49 12.89
CA LEU A 31 -4.68 -1.87 13.13
C LEU A 31 -3.54 -2.86 12.90
N MET A 32 -2.64 -2.56 11.98
CA MET A 32 -1.34 -3.25 11.89
C MET A 32 -0.39 -2.90 13.05
N GLY A 33 -0.76 -1.93 13.89
CA GLY A 33 0.00 -1.24 14.93
C GLY A 33 0.35 -2.03 16.19
N ARG A 34 0.69 -3.31 16.04
CA ARG A 34 1.73 -3.91 16.90
C ARG A 34 3.05 -4.15 16.15
N GLY A 35 3.06 -3.96 14.84
CA GLY A 35 4.23 -4.06 13.98
C GLY A 35 4.50 -2.78 13.22
N TYR A 36 3.53 -2.15 12.54
CA TYR A 36 3.85 -1.10 11.55
C TYR A 36 3.56 0.34 11.99
N ALA A 37 4.39 1.29 11.52
CA ALA A 37 4.26 2.74 11.66
C ALA A 37 4.48 3.47 10.33
N LEU A 38 4.06 4.74 10.21
CA LEU A 38 4.32 5.55 9.01
C LEU A 38 5.82 5.78 8.81
N ALA A 39 6.32 5.41 7.63
CA ALA A 39 7.71 5.57 7.21
C ALA A 39 7.94 6.91 6.48
N GLY A 40 7.25 7.96 6.91
CA GLY A 40 7.27 9.29 6.30
C GLY A 40 5.87 9.88 6.09
N THR A 41 5.80 10.99 5.36
CA THR A 41 4.53 11.69 5.07
C THR A 41 3.75 10.95 3.98
N ALA A 42 2.52 10.56 4.30
CA ALA A 42 1.59 10.06 3.31
C ALA A 42 1.19 11.15 2.30
N LYS A 43 0.85 10.77 1.08
CA LYS A 43 0.59 11.70 -0.02
C LYS A 43 -0.45 11.17 -0.99
N TRP A 44 -1.12 12.08 -1.67
CA TRP A 44 -1.98 11.75 -2.81
C TRP A 44 -1.15 11.68 -4.09
N VAL A 45 -1.32 10.62 -4.86
CA VAL A 45 -0.62 10.37 -6.13
C VAL A 45 -1.59 9.90 -7.21
N VAL A 46 -1.19 10.00 -8.48
CA VAL A 46 -1.97 9.46 -9.60
C VAL A 46 -1.46 8.06 -9.92
N VAL A 47 -2.33 7.06 -9.81
CA VAL A 47 -2.06 5.64 -10.12
C VAL A 47 -3.15 5.15 -11.05
N GLY A 48 -2.79 4.54 -12.18
CA GLY A 48 -3.79 4.04 -13.14
C GLY A 48 -4.78 5.08 -13.66
N GLY A 49 -4.45 6.38 -13.58
CA GLY A 49 -5.33 7.50 -13.94
C GLY A 49 -6.27 7.98 -12.83
N GLN A 50 -6.22 7.39 -11.63
CA GLN A 50 -7.05 7.77 -10.49
C GLN A 50 -6.21 8.36 -9.35
N THR A 51 -6.84 9.20 -8.54
CA THR A 51 -6.24 9.76 -7.32
C THR A 51 -6.23 8.71 -6.22
N VAL A 52 -5.04 8.37 -5.72
CA VAL A 52 -4.80 7.33 -4.72
C VAL A 52 -4.01 7.91 -3.56
N TRP A 53 -4.44 7.61 -2.35
CA TRP A 53 -3.68 7.93 -1.14
C TRP A 53 -2.59 6.87 -0.95
N LEU A 54 -1.35 7.31 -0.81
CA LEU A 54 -0.18 6.45 -0.68
C LEU A 54 0.55 6.75 0.62
N ALA A 55 0.78 5.71 1.41
CA ALA A 55 1.62 5.75 2.59
C ALA A 55 2.72 4.69 2.52
N GLY A 56 3.94 5.08 2.92
CA GLY A 56 4.98 4.13 3.28
C GLY A 56 4.79 3.69 4.74
N LEU A 57 4.95 2.41 5.02
CA LEU A 57 4.83 1.83 6.35
C LEU A 57 6.09 1.03 6.68
N SER A 58 6.68 1.22 7.85
CA SER A 58 7.81 0.44 8.33
C SER A 58 7.40 -0.34 9.56
N ASP A 59 7.86 -1.59 9.64
CA ASP A 59 7.78 -2.33 10.89
C ASP A 59 8.63 -1.65 11.97
N THR A 60 8.16 -1.66 13.20
CA THR A 60 8.71 -0.97 14.37
C THR A 60 9.96 -1.65 14.88
N ALA A 61 10.12 -2.95 14.61
CA ALA A 61 11.41 -3.64 14.77
C ALA A 61 12.40 -3.28 13.65
N GLY A 62 11.98 -2.46 12.69
CA GLY A 62 12.80 -2.01 11.56
C GLY A 62 13.25 -3.18 10.70
N GLN A 63 12.41 -4.21 10.52
CA GLN A 63 12.73 -5.42 9.73
C GLN A 63 11.98 -5.48 8.40
N ALA A 64 10.96 -4.64 8.22
CA ALA A 64 10.15 -4.65 7.02
C ALA A 64 9.72 -3.24 6.60
N TYR A 65 9.49 -3.08 5.30
CA TYR A 65 8.95 -1.89 4.68
C TYR A 65 7.79 -2.25 3.78
N GLY A 66 6.76 -1.41 3.72
CA GLY A 66 5.61 -1.59 2.88
C GLY A 66 5.06 -0.30 2.29
N LEU A 67 4.26 -0.46 1.26
CA LEU A 67 3.51 0.59 0.60
C LEU A 67 2.03 0.25 0.68
N LEU A 68 1.25 1.20 1.18
CA LEU A 68 -0.19 1.13 1.29
C LEU A 68 -0.81 2.13 0.31
N PHE A 69 -1.55 1.62 -0.66
CA PHE A 69 -2.35 2.39 -1.60
C PHE A 69 -3.81 2.28 -1.19
N VAL A 70 -4.49 3.40 -1.04
CA VAL A 70 -5.91 3.46 -0.66
C VAL A 70 -6.66 4.37 -1.59
N PHE A 71 -7.81 3.93 -2.10
CA PHE A 71 -8.62 4.70 -3.03
C PHE A 71 -10.09 4.34 -2.90
N ARG A 72 -10.97 5.24 -3.31
CA ARG A 72 -12.43 5.02 -3.32
C ARG A 72 -12.91 4.84 -4.76
N ASP A 73 -13.65 3.78 -5.03
CA ASP A 73 -14.26 3.56 -6.34
C ASP A 73 -15.60 4.31 -6.49
N ALA A 74 -16.15 4.33 -7.71
CA ALA A 74 -17.43 4.96 -8.02
C ALA A 74 -18.63 4.28 -7.34
N ARG A 75 -18.46 3.05 -6.85
CA ARG A 75 -19.50 2.26 -6.16
C ARG A 75 -19.49 2.50 -4.65
N GLY A 76 -18.58 3.35 -4.16
CA GLY A 76 -18.47 3.72 -2.76
C GLY A 76 -17.63 2.77 -1.91
N TYR A 77 -16.92 1.81 -2.50
CA TYR A 77 -15.96 0.99 -1.78
C TYR A 77 -14.64 1.73 -1.62
N VAL A 78 -14.07 1.65 -0.41
CA VAL A 78 -12.67 2.01 -0.17
C VAL A 78 -11.83 0.75 -0.32
N TRP A 79 -10.93 0.79 -1.29
CA TRP A 79 -9.97 -0.26 -1.59
C TRP A 79 -8.65 0.02 -0.90
N HIS A 80 -7.99 -1.04 -0.44
CA HIS A 80 -6.59 -0.99 -0.04
C HIS A 80 -5.77 -2.03 -0.80
N VAL A 81 -4.54 -1.65 -1.14
CA VAL A 81 -3.50 -2.54 -1.65
C VAL A 81 -2.26 -2.27 -0.83
N PHE A 82 -1.89 -3.23 0.01
CA PHE A 82 -0.68 -3.20 0.82
C PHE A 82 0.32 -4.20 0.28
N THR A 83 1.54 -3.76 0.02
CA THR A 83 2.68 -4.65 -0.29
C THR A 83 3.78 -4.40 0.71
N ALA A 84 4.42 -5.45 1.22
CA ALA A 84 5.54 -5.33 2.14
C ALA A 84 6.68 -6.29 1.79
N THR A 85 7.89 -5.92 2.19
CA THR A 85 9.12 -6.69 2.02
C THR A 85 9.92 -6.71 3.31
N GLY A 86 10.51 -7.87 3.62
CA GLY A 86 11.52 -8.00 4.70
C GLY A 86 12.95 -7.71 4.22
N HIS A 87 13.16 -7.54 2.91
CA HIS A 87 14.46 -7.20 2.35
C HIS A 87 14.65 -5.68 2.39
N ILE A 88 15.19 -5.18 3.50
CA ILE A 88 15.36 -3.75 3.76
C ILE A 88 16.83 -3.35 3.90
N LEU A 89 17.12 -2.08 3.62
CA LEU A 89 18.44 -1.48 3.82
C LEU A 89 18.63 -1.11 5.29
N ALA A 90 19.69 -1.64 5.91
CA ALA A 90 19.99 -1.46 7.33
C ALA A 90 20.07 0.01 7.79
N ASN A 91 20.39 0.95 6.89
CA ASN A 91 20.63 2.35 7.24
C ASN A 91 19.48 3.30 6.89
N THR A 92 18.48 2.85 6.13
CA THR A 92 17.39 3.72 5.65
C THR A 92 16.00 3.19 5.98
N GLY A 93 15.88 1.91 6.39
CA GLY A 93 14.59 1.27 6.66
C GLY A 93 13.69 1.13 5.42
N GLY A 94 14.20 1.48 4.24
CA GLY A 94 13.54 1.31 2.94
C GLY A 94 13.89 -0.03 2.30
N PRO A 95 13.21 -0.41 1.21
CA PRO A 95 13.41 -1.68 0.55
C PRO A 95 14.79 -1.75 -0.11
N ALA A 96 15.50 -2.85 0.11
CA ALA A 96 16.79 -3.15 -0.50
C ALA A 96 16.67 -3.66 -1.93
N ASP A 97 15.54 -4.29 -2.27
CA ASP A 97 15.23 -4.67 -3.65
C ASP A 97 14.73 -3.44 -4.44
N PRO A 98 15.50 -2.93 -5.42
CA PRO A 98 15.05 -1.81 -6.25
C PRO A 98 13.79 -2.13 -7.07
N GLY A 99 13.49 -3.42 -7.31
CA GLY A 99 12.29 -3.87 -8.01
C GLY A 99 11.00 -3.79 -7.19
N PHE A 100 11.08 -3.64 -5.86
CA PHE A 100 9.91 -3.64 -4.97
C PHE A 100 8.92 -2.54 -5.34
N TYR A 101 9.39 -1.30 -5.49
CA TYR A 101 8.54 -0.17 -5.87
C TYR A 101 7.83 -0.39 -7.20
N THR A 102 8.54 -0.95 -8.19
CA THR A 102 7.97 -1.23 -9.51
C THR A 102 6.84 -2.25 -9.42
N ARG A 103 7.06 -3.35 -8.71
CA ARG A 103 6.03 -4.40 -8.55
C ARG A 103 4.84 -3.92 -7.73
N ALA A 104 5.07 -3.18 -6.65
CA ALA A 104 4.02 -2.59 -5.83
C ALA A 104 3.14 -1.63 -6.63
N ASN A 105 3.74 -0.71 -7.38
CA ASN A 105 3.01 0.22 -8.25
C ASN A 105 2.26 -0.49 -9.38
N ALA A 106 2.85 -1.54 -9.98
CA ALA A 106 2.18 -2.32 -11.01
C ALA A 106 0.93 -3.04 -10.45
N LEU A 107 1.04 -3.61 -9.25
CA LEU A 107 -0.09 -4.25 -8.57
C LEU A 107 -1.19 -3.22 -8.25
N ALA A 108 -0.84 -2.10 -7.61
CA ALA A 108 -1.79 -1.04 -7.32
C ALA A 108 -2.47 -0.51 -8.59
N THR A 109 -1.71 -0.31 -9.67
CA THR A 109 -2.26 0.11 -10.98
C THR A 109 -3.27 -0.88 -11.53
N ALA A 110 -3.00 -2.19 -11.42
CA ALA A 110 -3.93 -3.22 -11.88
C ALA A 110 -5.24 -3.19 -11.09
N PHE A 111 -5.16 -3.07 -9.75
CA PHE A 111 -6.35 -2.97 -8.89
C PHE A 111 -7.16 -1.71 -9.13
N VAL A 112 -6.49 -0.56 -9.26
CA VAL A 112 -7.17 0.70 -9.60
C VAL A 112 -7.88 0.57 -10.93
N LYS A 113 -7.21 0.11 -12.00
CA LYS A 113 -7.88 -0.05 -13.30
C LYS A 113 -9.07 -1.01 -13.22
N ALA A 114 -8.94 -2.12 -12.49
CA ALA A 114 -10.01 -3.09 -12.35
C ALA A 114 -11.23 -2.53 -11.58
N ALA A 115 -11.00 -1.79 -10.49
CA ALA A 115 -12.07 -1.21 -9.68
C ALA A 115 -12.88 -0.12 -10.43
N PHE A 116 -12.28 0.50 -11.44
CA PHE A 116 -12.89 1.57 -12.23
C PHE A 116 -13.24 1.18 -13.68
N ALA A 117 -13.11 -0.10 -14.05
CA ALA A 117 -13.47 -0.60 -15.38
C ALA A 117 -14.99 -0.85 -15.57
N GLY A 118 -15.81 -0.44 -14.59
CA GLY A 118 -17.26 -0.62 -14.55
C GLY A 118 -18.04 0.43 -15.32
#